data_AF-A0A6C0C2E7-F1
#
_entry.id   AF-A0A6C0C2E7-F1
#
_cell.length_a   1.000
_cell.length_b   1.000
_cell.length_c   1.000
_cell.angle_alpha   90.00
_cell.angle_beta   90.00
_cell.angle_gamma   90.00
#
_symmetry.space_group_name_H-M   'P 1'
#
loop_
_entity.id
_entity.type
_entity.pdbx_description
1 polymer ?
#
loop_
_entity_poly.entity_id
_entity_poly.type
_entity_poly.pdbx_seq_one_letter_code
_entity_poly.pdbx_strand_id
1 'polypeptide(L)' 'MDSVDNYKLLKKPPFQYKNNIKIQKMVFLFNALEEGWTIHKKNQYYIFKKKHEGKKEVYLDTYIQSFIERNLDI' A
#
# COMPACT_ATOMS: atom_id res chain seq x y z
N MET A 1 12.83 38.08 24.59
CA MET A 1 13.95 37.27 24.07
C MET A 1 13.94 35.96 24.82
N ASP A 2 13.02 35.06 24.51
CA ASP A 2 13.17 33.66 24.86
C ASP A 2 12.93 32.91 23.56
N SER A 3 14.02 32.65 22.85
CA SER A 3 14.00 31.94 21.57
C SER A 3 13.60 30.47 21.72
N VAL A 4 13.22 30.01 22.92
CA VAL A 4 13.18 28.60 23.32
C VAL A 4 11.93 27.84 22.86
N ASP A 5 10.87 28.56 22.48
CA ASP A 5 9.60 27.92 22.10
C ASP A 5 9.50 27.55 20.61
N ASN A 6 10.44 27.98 19.77
CA ASN A 6 10.32 27.82 18.32
C ASN A 6 10.94 26.51 17.76
N TYR A 7 11.67 25.75 18.57
CA TYR A 7 12.28 24.48 18.13
C TYR A 7 11.44 23.24 18.45
N LYS A 8 10.36 23.37 19.24
CA LYS A 8 9.44 22.24 19.50
C LYS A 8 8.48 21.96 18.33
N LEU A 9 8.38 22.85 17.34
CA LEU A 9 7.57 22.64 16.13
C LEU A 9 8.31 21.94 14.97
N LEU A 10 9.60 21.63 15.11
CA LEU A 10 10.44 21.09 14.02
C LEU A 10 10.80 19.59 14.16
N LYS A 11 10.07 18.83 14.98
CA LYS A 11 10.18 17.35 15.06
C LYS A 11 8.92 16.60 14.63
N LYS A 12 8.18 17.12 13.65
CA LYS A 12 7.38 16.26 12.78
C LYS A 12 8.10 16.19 11.44
N PRO A 13 8.51 14.99 10.95
CA PRO A 13 9.12 14.90 9.63
C PRO A 13 8.17 15.49 8.59
N PRO A 14 8.68 16.16 7.54
CA PRO A 14 7.86 16.90 6.55
C PRO A 14 6.90 16.02 5.75
N PHE A 15 6.90 14.71 5.98
CA PHE A 15 5.84 13.81 5.58
C PHE A 15 5.49 12.91 6.77
N GLN A 16 4.50 13.31 7.57
CA GLN A 16 3.64 12.29 8.18
C GLN A 16 2.88 11.65 7.03
N TYR A 17 3.35 10.50 6.55
CA TYR A 17 2.63 9.69 5.58
C TYR A 17 1.42 9.10 6.29
N LYS A 18 0.41 9.95 6.47
CA LYS A 18 -0.89 9.58 7.02
C LYS A 18 -1.36 8.38 6.21
N ASN A 19 -1.65 7.31 6.95
CA ASN A 19 -2.19 6.03 6.53
C ASN A 19 -3.06 6.10 5.26
N ASN A 20 -2.43 6.10 4.08
CA ASN A 20 -3.13 6.26 2.81
C ASN A 20 -3.23 4.89 2.18
N ILE A 21 -4.31 4.20 2.53
CA ILE A 21 -4.65 2.87 2.04
C ILE A 21 -4.58 2.77 0.50
N LYS A 22 -4.86 3.87 -0.20
CA LYS A 22 -4.76 3.93 -1.66
C LYS A 22 -3.30 3.81 -2.13
N ILE A 23 -2.37 4.46 -1.44
CA ILE A 23 -0.95 4.43 -1.78
C ILE A 23 -0.34 3.07 -1.43
N GLN A 24 -0.66 2.53 -0.24
CA GLN A 24 -0.23 1.18 0.14
C GLN A 24 -0.74 0.13 -0.85
N LYS A 25 -1.99 0.28 -1.33
CA LYS A 25 -2.55 -0.57 -2.39
C LYS A 25 -1.83 -0.40 -3.71
N MET A 26 -1.44 0.81 -4.10
CA MET A 26 -0.61 1.04 -5.29
C MET A 26 0.75 0.36 -5.16
N VAL A 27 1.41 0.46 -4.00
CA VAL A 27 2.69 -0.21 -3.73
C VAL A 27 2.54 -1.73 -3.78
N PHE A 28 1.50 -2.29 -3.16
CA PHE A 28 1.24 -3.74 -3.21
C PHE A 28 1.05 -4.25 -4.64
N LEU A 29 0.24 -3.55 -5.44
CA LEU A 29 0.03 -3.90 -6.84
C LEU A 29 1.33 -3.78 -7.64
N PHE A 30 2.12 -2.73 -7.40
CA PHE A 30 3.39 -2.51 -8.07
C PHE A 30 4.39 -3.62 -7.76
N ASN A 31 4.55 -4.00 -6.50
CA ASN A 31 5.47 -5.07 -6.10
C ASN A 31 5.10 -6.41 -6.76
N ALA A 32 3.81 -6.72 -6.85
CA ALA A 32 3.38 -7.92 -7.55
C ALA A 32 3.71 -7.88 -9.05
N LEU A 33 3.64 -6.71 -9.71
CA LEU A 33 4.10 -6.57 -11.10
C LEU A 33 5.60 -6.85 -11.23
N GLU A 34 6.43 -6.30 -10.34
CA GLU A 34 7.89 -6.52 -10.30
C GLU A 34 8.26 -7.99 -10.09
N GLU A 35 7.46 -8.73 -9.31
CA GLU A 35 7.60 -10.18 -9.12
C GLU A 35 7.11 -11.02 -10.33
N GLY A 36 6.65 -10.38 -11.40
CA GLY A 36 6.22 -11.04 -12.63
C GLY A 36 4.75 -11.48 -12.64
N TRP A 37 3.92 -10.95 -11.75
CA TRP A 37 2.47 -11.16 -11.81
C TRP A 37 1.85 -10.25 -12.87
N THR A 38 0.87 -10.78 -13.60
CA THR A 38 -0.06 -9.98 -14.41
C THR A 38 -1.31 -9.70 -13.59
N ILE A 39 -1.69 -8.42 -13.48
CA ILE A 39 -2.84 -7.99 -12.68
C ILE A 39 -3.94 -7.46 -13.59
N HIS A 40 -5.16 -7.98 -13.44
CA HIS A 40 -6.36 -7.47 -14.12
C HIS A 40 -7.37 -7.01 -13.08
N LYS A 41 -7.76 -5.72 -13.13
CA LYS A 41 -8.88 -5.22 -12.33
C LYS A 41 -10.19 -5.49 -13.06
N LYS A 42 -11.18 -6.05 -12.37
CA LYS A 42 -12.53 -6.22 -12.88
C LYS A 42 -13.53 -5.95 -11.76
N ASN A 43 -14.33 -4.90 -11.93
CA ASN A 43 -15.28 -4.40 -10.92
C ASN A 43 -14.62 -4.24 -9.54
N GLN A 44 -15.03 -5.07 -8.57
CA GLN A 44 -14.60 -5.05 -7.18
C GLN A 44 -13.53 -6.11 -6.88
N TYR A 45 -12.85 -6.66 -7.88
CA TYR A 45 -11.78 -7.63 -7.68
C TYR A 45 -10.57 -7.39 -8.58
N TYR A 46 -9.44 -7.89 -8.11
CA TYR A 46 -8.17 -7.98 -8.84
C TYR A 46 -7.84 -9.45 -9.09
N ILE A 47 -7.45 -9.76 -10.32
CA ILE A 47 -7.02 -11.09 -10.74
C ILE A 47 -5.52 -11.04 -10.98
N PHE A 48 -4.77 -11.80 -10.19
CA PHE A 48 -3.34 -11.96 -10.30
C PHE A 48 -3.07 -13.28 -11.02
N LYS A 49 -2.21 -13.27 -12.04
CA LYS A 49 -1.79 -14.46 -12.78
C LYS A 49 -0.27 -14.47 -12.93
N LYS A 50 0.38 -15.61 -12.68
CA LYS A 50 1.82 -15.78 -12.92
C LYS A 50 2.04 -16.91 -13.91
N LYS A 51 2.52 -16.57 -15.11
CA LYS A 51 2.59 -17.49 -16.27
C LYS A 51 3.52 -18.68 -16.02
N HIS A 52 4.65 -18.45 -15.36
CA HIS A 52 5.69 -19.46 -15.16
C HIS A 52 5.37 -20.48 -14.06
N GLU A 53 4.40 -20.19 -13.19
CA GLU A 53 4.02 -21.07 -12.07
C GLU A 53 2.59 -21.62 -12.21
N GLY A 54 1.86 -21.25 -13.28
CA GLY A 54 0.45 -21.62 -13.46
C GLY A 54 -0.49 -21.05 -12.38
N LYS A 55 0.00 -20.16 -11.52
CA LYS A 55 -0.76 -19.62 -10.37
C LYS A 55 -1.74 -18.55 -10.82
N LYS A 56 -2.95 -18.61 -10.26
CA LYS A 56 -4.01 -17.61 -10.41
C LYS A 56 -4.65 -17.34 -9.06
N GLU A 57 -4.67 -16.08 -8.66
CA GLU A 57 -5.28 -15.63 -7.42
C GLU A 57 -6.31 -14.54 -7.73
N VAL A 58 -7.44 -14.55 -7.02
CA VAL A 58 -8.51 -13.56 -7.18
C VAL A 58 -8.79 -12.95 -5.83
N TYR A 59 -8.60 -11.65 -5.74
CA TYR A 59 -8.78 -10.91 -4.50
C TYR A 59 -9.87 -9.87 -4.65
N LEU A 60 -10.78 -9.81 -3.68
CA LEU A 60 -11.69 -8.69 -3.54
C LEU A 60 -10.90 -7.41 -3.22
N ASP A 61 -11.35 -6.30 -3.76
CA ASP A 61 -10.79 -4.97 -3.53
C ASP A 61 -10.74 -4.64 -2.02
N THR A 62 -11.80 -5.03 -1.30
CA THR A 62 -11.95 -4.92 0.15
C THR A 62 -11.04 -5.87 0.90
N TYR A 63 -10.84 -7.10 0.42
CA TYR A 63 -9.92 -8.05 1.03
C TYR A 63 -8.48 -7.54 0.96
N ILE A 64 -8.05 -7.00 -0.19
CA ILE A 64 -6.72 -6.38 -0.34
C ILE A 64 -6.56 -5.23 0.67
N GLN A 65 -7.58 -4.39 0.80
CA GLN A 65 -7.56 -3.30 1.77
C GLN A 65 -7.42 -3.81 3.20
N SER A 66 -8.28 -4.72 3.65
CA SER A 66 -8.19 -5.28 5.00
C SER A 66 -6.93 -6.10 5.23
N PHE A 67 -6.36 -6.71 4.20
CA PHE A 67 -5.06 -7.39 4.27
C PHE A 67 -3.94 -6.37 4.55
N ILE A 68 -3.91 -5.27 3.79
CA ILE A 68 -2.93 -4.20 3.99
C ILE A 68 -3.05 -3.60 5.39
N GLU A 69 -4.27 -3.29 5.84
CA GLU A 69 -4.55 -2.75 7.19
C GLU A 69 -4.12 -3.70 8.33
N ARG A 70 -4.11 -5.01 8.09
CA ARG A 70 -3.72 -6.02 9.09
C ARG A 70 -2.24 -6.40 9.08
N ASN A 71 -1.55 -6.22 7.96
CA ASN A 71 -0.19 -6.74 7.76
C ASN A 71 0.87 -5.64 7.63
N LEU A 72 0.47 -4.40 7.34
CA LEU A 72 1.33 -3.25 7.54
C LEU A 72 1.04 -2.72 8.94
N ASP A 73 2.04 -2.74 9.82
CA ASP A 73 1.98 -2.02 11.10
C ASP A 73 1.78 -0.53 10.79
N ILE A 74 0.55 -0.03 10.99
CA ILE A 74 0.22 1.39 10.82
C ILE A 74 -0.45 1.97 12.05
#